data_AF-A0A2P5XJ34-F1
#
_entry.id   AF-A0A2P5XJ34-F1
#
_cell.length_a   1.000
_cell.length_b   1.000
_cell.length_c   1.000
_cell.angle_alpha   90.00
_cell.angle_beta   90.00
_cell.angle_gamma   90.00
#
_symmetry.space_group_name_H-M   'P 1'
#
loop_
_entity.id
_entity.type
_entity.pdbx_description
1 polymer ?
#
loop_
_entity_poly.entity_id
_entity_poly.type
_entity_poly.pdbx_seq_one_letter_code
_entity_poly.pdbx_strand_id
1 'polypeptide(L)'
;MQAGSCSNRVESSSLDDKTKSLVLVNYFHSMSSKEKTCEDNSGDLINMLRTCYAAAGNGWANFVAVDYYKRSEGGGSFQAIDTLNRKLLCGYDDIHACVAGKTSGACTP
;
A
#
# COMPACT_ATOMS: atom_id res chain seq x y z
N MET A 1 -5.44 6.03 -12.68
CA MET A 1 -5.10 4.76 -12.03
C MET A 1 -6.14 3.74 -12.48
N GLN A 2 -5.75 2.51 -12.81
CA GLN A 2 -6.69 1.52 -13.36
C GLN A 2 -7.04 0.50 -12.29
N ALA A 3 -8.30 0.44 -11.89
CA ALA A 3 -8.78 -0.54 -10.92
C ALA A 3 -8.37 -1.97 -11.32
N GLY A 4 -7.83 -2.72 -10.36
CA GLY A 4 -7.42 -4.11 -10.57
C GLY A 4 -6.10 -4.30 -11.33
N SER A 5 -5.41 -3.24 -11.73
CA SER A 5 -4.10 -3.32 -12.38
C SER A 5 -3.05 -2.49 -11.66
N CYS A 6 -1.88 -3.09 -11.44
CA CYS A 6 -0.69 -2.42 -10.89
C CYS A 6 0.52 -2.79 -11.75
N SER A 7 1.21 -1.77 -12.27
CA SER A 7 2.37 -1.93 -13.16
C SER A 7 3.59 -1.24 -12.58
N ASN A 8 4.78 -1.78 -12.83
CA ASN A 8 6.03 -1.09 -12.50
C ASN A 8 6.24 0.12 -13.43
N ARG A 9 7.02 1.09 -12.95
CA ARG A 9 7.59 2.12 -13.82
C ARG A 9 8.73 1.51 -14.65
N VAL A 10 9.04 2.10 -15.81
CA VAL A 10 10.07 1.60 -16.74
C VAL A 10 11.44 1.48 -16.07
N GLU A 11 11.77 2.38 -15.16
CA GLU A 11 13.02 2.41 -14.42
C GLU A 11 13.06 1.44 -13.23
N SER A 12 11.94 0.79 -12.89
CA SER A 12 11.83 -0.14 -11.77
C SER A 12 11.96 -1.60 -12.22
N SER A 13 12.52 -2.44 -11.34
CA SER A 13 12.45 -3.91 -11.48
C SER A 13 11.00 -4.39 -11.69
N SER A 14 10.85 -5.63 -12.17
CA SER A 14 9.56 -6.32 -12.16
C SER A 14 8.95 -6.29 -10.75
N LEU A 15 7.63 -6.13 -10.65
CA LEU A 15 6.96 -6.01 -9.35
C LEU A 15 7.15 -7.25 -8.49
N ASP A 16 7.21 -8.43 -9.09
CA ASP A 16 7.39 -9.73 -8.44
C ASP A 16 8.87 -10.11 -8.22
N ASP A 17 9.82 -9.21 -8.48
CA ASP A 17 11.24 -9.41 -8.19
C ASP A 17 11.51 -9.44 -6.68
N LYS A 18 11.46 -10.65 -6.10
CA LYS A 18 11.69 -10.89 -4.67
C LYS A 18 13.12 -10.61 -4.21
N THR A 19 14.05 -10.28 -5.11
CA THR A 19 15.39 -9.80 -4.70
C THR A 19 15.36 -8.35 -4.22
N LYS A 20 14.26 -7.63 -4.46
CA LYS A 20 14.03 -6.27 -3.96
C LYS A 20 13.15 -6.33 -2.72
N SER A 21 13.68 -5.84 -1.61
CA SER A 21 12.92 -5.73 -0.35
C SER A 21 12.07 -4.46 -0.26
N LEU A 22 12.28 -3.50 -1.19
CA LEU A 22 11.59 -2.21 -1.18
C LEU A 22 10.51 -2.16 -2.27
N VAL A 23 9.26 -1.99 -1.84
CA VAL A 23 8.09 -1.76 -2.69
C VAL A 23 7.53 -0.38 -2.38
N LEU A 24 7.48 0.48 -3.40
CA LEU A 24 6.89 1.82 -3.35
C LEU A 24 5.66 1.89 -4.26
N VAL A 25 4.52 2.28 -3.71
CA VAL A 25 3.30 2.53 -4.49
C VAL A 25 3.13 4.03 -4.69
N ASN A 26 3.12 4.45 -5.97
CA ASN A 26 2.78 5.82 -6.34
C ASN A 26 1.31 5.85 -6.77
N TYR A 27 0.43 6.38 -5.92
CA TYR A 27 -1.01 6.46 -6.15
C TYR A 27 -1.43 7.93 -6.31
N PHE A 28 -1.13 8.49 -7.47
CA PHE A 28 -1.50 9.86 -7.83
C PHE A 28 -1.48 10.04 -9.35
N HIS A 29 -2.13 11.11 -9.82
CA HIS A 29 -2.14 11.48 -11.22
C HIS A 29 -0.89 12.26 -11.61
N SER A 30 -0.47 12.20 -12.88
CA SER A 30 0.66 12.99 -13.37
C SER A 30 0.47 14.50 -13.20
N MET A 31 -0.78 14.97 -13.24
CA MET A 31 -1.16 16.33 -12.90
C MET A 31 -1.96 16.30 -11.60
N SER A 32 -1.45 17.00 -10.59
CA SER A 32 -2.10 17.04 -9.28
C SER A 32 -3.40 17.85 -9.33
N SER A 33 -4.46 17.32 -8.71
CA SER A 33 -5.77 17.97 -8.62
C SER A 33 -6.37 17.72 -7.26
N LYS A 34 -6.58 18.79 -6.47
CA LYS A 34 -7.15 18.69 -5.13
C LYS A 34 -8.52 18.02 -5.10
N GLU A 35 -9.30 18.17 -6.16
CA GLU A 35 -10.64 17.61 -6.30
C GLU A 35 -10.55 16.09 -6.48
N LYS A 36 -9.82 15.63 -7.51
CA LYS A 36 -9.59 14.19 -7.76
C LYS A 36 -8.93 13.50 -6.59
N THR A 37 -8.00 14.15 -5.92
CA THR A 37 -7.36 13.59 -4.73
C THR A 37 -8.35 13.27 -3.60
N CYS A 38 -9.51 13.93 -3.54
CA CYS A 38 -10.55 13.52 -2.60
C CYS A 38 -11.10 12.15 -3.00
N GLU A 39 -11.41 11.93 -4.28
CA GLU A 39 -11.91 10.65 -4.79
C GLU A 39 -10.84 9.55 -4.67
N ASP A 40 -9.59 9.87 -5.03
CA ASP A 40 -8.47 8.94 -4.99
C ASP A 40 -8.12 8.50 -3.57
N ASN A 41 -8.04 9.43 -2.62
CA ASN A 41 -7.72 9.13 -1.21
C ASN A 41 -8.93 8.55 -0.46
N SER A 42 -9.67 7.62 -1.06
CA SER A 42 -10.85 6.94 -0.52
C SER A 42 -10.59 5.44 -0.29
N GLY A 43 -11.64 4.61 -0.25
CA GLY A 43 -11.52 3.16 -0.32
C GLY A 43 -10.72 2.66 -1.54
N ASP A 44 -10.70 3.40 -2.64
CA ASP A 44 -9.99 3.01 -3.88
C ASP A 44 -8.47 2.93 -3.71
N LEU A 45 -7.89 3.82 -2.90
CA LEU A 45 -6.49 3.75 -2.51
C LEU A 45 -6.18 2.43 -1.80
N ILE A 46 -7.05 1.99 -0.88
CA ILE A 46 -6.86 0.73 -0.13
C ILE A 46 -7.00 -0.48 -1.05
N ASN A 47 -7.97 -0.44 -1.97
CA ASN A 47 -8.14 -1.47 -2.97
C ASN A 47 -6.90 -1.58 -3.86
N MET A 48 -6.32 -0.45 -4.27
CA MET A 48 -5.10 -0.45 -5.07
C MET A 48 -3.90 -1.01 -4.32
N LEU A 49 -3.75 -0.72 -3.02
CA LEU A 49 -2.69 -1.33 -2.21
C LEU A 49 -2.79 -2.85 -2.20
N ARG A 50 -4.01 -3.42 -2.14
CA ARG A 50 -4.22 -4.87 -2.26
C ARG A 50 -3.92 -5.41 -3.65
N THR A 51 -4.32 -4.69 -4.69
CA THR A 51 -3.97 -5.01 -6.09
C THR A 51 -2.46 -5.06 -6.28
N CYS A 52 -1.75 -4.03 -5.81
CA CYS A 52 -0.29 -3.96 -5.91
C CYS A 52 0.40 -5.02 -5.04
N TYR A 53 -0.14 -5.37 -3.87
CA TYR A 53 0.37 -6.49 -3.06
C TYR A 53 0.35 -7.81 -3.84
N ALA A 54 -0.75 -8.11 -4.53
CA ALA A 54 -0.84 -9.32 -5.35
C ALA A 54 0.13 -9.28 -6.54
N ALA A 55 0.23 -8.12 -7.21
CA ALA A 55 1.16 -7.92 -8.32
C ALA A 55 2.63 -7.99 -7.89
N ALA A 56 2.94 -7.57 -6.65
CA ALA A 56 4.28 -7.58 -6.08
C ALA A 56 4.67 -8.92 -5.45
N GLY A 57 4.09 -10.03 -5.93
CA GLY A 57 4.42 -11.37 -5.45
C GLY A 57 4.16 -11.60 -3.96
N ASN A 58 3.11 -10.95 -3.42
CA ASN A 58 2.75 -10.92 -1.99
C ASN A 58 3.68 -10.07 -1.11
N GLY A 59 4.36 -9.08 -1.69
CA GLY A 59 5.09 -8.04 -0.95
C GLY A 59 4.20 -6.83 -0.66
N TRP A 60 3.96 -6.53 0.62
CA TRP A 60 3.28 -5.28 0.99
C TRP A 60 4.17 -4.07 0.71
N ALA A 61 3.55 -2.99 0.24
CA ALA A 61 4.26 -1.73 0.02
C ALA A 61 4.86 -1.19 1.32
N ASN A 62 6.13 -0.81 1.30
CA ASN A 62 6.78 -0.15 2.43
C ASN A 62 6.34 1.31 2.55
N PHE A 63 6.09 1.94 1.39
CA PHE A 63 5.70 3.34 1.30
C PHE A 63 4.59 3.50 0.26
N VAL A 64 3.69 4.44 0.52
CA VAL A 64 2.70 4.91 -0.43
C VAL A 64 2.79 6.42 -0.56
N ALA A 65 2.93 6.88 -1.80
CA ALA A 65 2.90 8.29 -2.16
C ALA A 65 1.53 8.62 -2.75
N VAL A 66 0.92 9.70 -2.27
CA VAL A 66 -0.35 10.23 -2.76
C VAL A 66 -0.22 11.73 -3.01
N ASP A 67 -1.04 12.26 -3.89
CA ASP A 67 -1.28 13.70 -3.93
C ASP A 67 -2.08 14.11 -2.70
N TYR A 68 -1.89 15.36 -2.25
CA TYR A 68 -2.51 16.01 -1.09
C TYR A 68 -3.05 15.06 0.00
N TYR A 69 -2.34 14.91 1.11
CA TYR A 69 -2.78 14.10 2.26
C TYR A 69 -4.21 14.43 2.72
N LYS A 70 -5.18 13.57 2.39
CA LYS A 70 -6.62 13.76 2.66
C LYS A 70 -7.24 12.48 3.22
N ARG A 71 -8.27 12.66 4.06
CA ARG A 71 -9.05 11.57 4.67
C ARG A 71 -10.20 11.05 3.78
N SER A 72 -10.64 11.83 2.77
CA SER A 72 -11.81 11.55 1.94
C SER A 72 -13.02 11.06 2.77
N GLU A 73 -13.56 9.88 2.46
CA GLU A 73 -14.63 9.12 3.15
C GLU A 73 -14.37 8.82 4.64
N GLY A 74 -13.30 9.37 5.22
CA GLY A 74 -12.97 9.34 6.65
C GLY A 74 -11.61 8.70 6.94
N GLY A 75 -11.16 7.78 6.07
CA GLY A 75 -9.90 7.06 6.20
C GLY A 75 -8.78 7.59 5.30
N GLY A 76 -8.93 7.37 4.00
CA GLY A 76 -8.01 7.85 2.96
C GLY A 76 -6.54 7.53 3.21
N SER A 77 -5.67 8.53 3.05
CA SER A 77 -4.21 8.34 3.20
C SER A 77 -3.80 7.82 4.58
N PHE A 78 -4.55 8.16 5.62
CA PHE A 78 -4.28 7.70 6.98
C PHE A 78 -4.62 6.22 7.15
N GLN A 79 -5.77 5.79 6.60
CA GLN A 79 -6.15 4.38 6.58
C GLN A 79 -5.20 3.54 5.71
N ALA A 80 -4.67 4.13 4.64
CA ALA A 80 -3.67 3.48 3.79
C ALA A 80 -2.41 3.14 4.58
N ILE A 81 -1.84 4.10 5.30
CA ILE A 81 -0.67 3.89 6.15
C ILE A 81 -0.95 2.91 7.29
N ASP A 82 -2.10 3.03 7.95
CA ASP A 82 -2.51 2.08 9.00
C ASP A 82 -2.62 0.65 8.45
N THR A 83 -3.18 0.48 7.27
CA THR A 83 -3.28 -0.83 6.59
C THR A 83 -1.90 -1.41 6.28
N LEU A 84 -0.99 -0.61 5.71
CA LEU A 84 0.37 -1.06 5.41
C LEU A 84 1.13 -1.45 6.69
N ASN A 85 1.06 -0.61 7.73
CA ASN A 85 1.76 -0.86 8.99
C ASN A 85 1.25 -2.14 9.68
N ARG A 86 -0.07 -2.36 9.73
CA ARG A 86 -0.66 -3.60 10.28
C ARG A 86 -0.15 -4.83 9.55
N LYS A 87 -0.17 -4.77 8.21
CA LYS A 87 0.25 -5.88 7.36
C LYS A 87 1.73 -6.17 7.45
N LEU A 88 2.58 -5.14 7.46
CA LEU A 88 4.03 -5.28 7.58
C LEU A 88 4.45 -5.75 8.98
N LEU A 89 3.75 -5.31 10.03
CA LEU A 89 4.11 -5.63 11.41
C LEU A 89 3.70 -7.05 11.80
N CYS A 90 2.49 -7.48 11.42
CA CYS A 90 1.91 -8.70 11.94
C CYS A 90 1.00 -9.46 10.96
N GLY A 91 0.85 -8.99 9.71
CA GLY A 91 0.02 -9.64 8.68
C GLY A 91 -1.50 -9.49 8.84
N TYR A 92 -1.98 -8.91 9.94
CA TYR A 92 -3.42 -8.77 10.22
C TYR A 92 -4.04 -7.50 9.62
N ASP A 93 -5.36 -7.51 9.47
CA ASP A 93 -6.15 -6.32 9.08
C ASP A 93 -6.54 -5.44 10.27
N ASP A 94 -6.47 -5.97 11.50
CA ASP A 94 -6.73 -5.24 12.74
C ASP A 94 -5.45 -5.15 13.58
N ILE A 95 -5.08 -3.94 13.99
CA ILE A 95 -3.89 -3.69 14.82
C ILE A 95 -4.07 -4.29 16.22
N HIS A 96 -5.30 -4.37 16.73
CA HIS A 96 -5.58 -4.99 18.02
C HIS A 96 -5.33 -6.51 17.98
N ALA A 97 -5.34 -7.11 16.78
CA ALA A 97 -4.93 -8.49 16.58
C ALA A 97 -3.40 -8.67 16.56
N CYS A 98 -2.62 -7.60 16.39
CA CYS A 98 -1.17 -7.63 16.59
C CYS A 98 -0.84 -7.73 18.09
N VAL A 99 -1.02 -8.91 18.67
CA VAL A 99 -0.61 -9.18 20.06
C VAL A 99 0.91 -9.33 20.12
N ALA A 100 1.55 -8.61 21.06
CA ALA A 100 2.98 -8.72 21.31
C ALA A 100 3.39 -10.20 21.53
N GLY A 101 4.34 -10.68 20.74
CA GLY A 101 4.84 -12.07 20.79
C GLY A 101 4.35 -13.00 19.67
N LYS A 102 3.43 -12.56 18.80
CA LYS A 102 3.07 -13.27 17.56
C LYS A 102 3.54 -12.48 16.34
N THR A 103 4.84 -12.52 16.04
CA THR A 103 5.31 -12.09 14.72
C THR A 103 5.07 -13.21 13.72
N SER A 104 4.42 -12.88 12.59
CA SER A 104 4.34 -13.76 11.43
C SER A 104 5.74 -13.88 10.81
N GLY A 105 6.53 -14.81 11.33
CA GLY A 105 7.91 -15.06 10.88
C GLY A 105 8.95 -14.45 11.81
N ALA A 106 9.12 -15.03 13.00
CA ALA A 106 10.43 -14.97 13.65
C ALA A 106 11.42 -15.68 12.71
N CYS A 107 12.33 -14.93 12.09
CA CYS A 107 13.46 -15.51 11.38
C CYS A 107 14.25 -16.35 12.38
N THR A 108 14.24 -17.68 12.22
CA THR A 108 15.24 -18.52 12.86
C THR A 108 16.59 -18.31 12.17
N PRO A 109 17.70 -18.29 12.94
CA PRO A 109 19.05 -18.06 12.41
C PRO A 109 19.44 -19.03 11.30
#